data_AF-A0AAD6UFU1-F1
#
_entry.id   AF-A0AAD6UFU1-F1
#
_cell.length_a   1.000
_cell.length_b   1.000
_cell.length_c   1.000
_cell.angle_alpha   90.00
_cell.angle_beta   90.00
_cell.angle_gamma   90.00
#
_symmetry.space_group_name_H-M   'P 1'
#
loop_
_entity.id
_entity.type
_entity.pdbx_description
1 polymer ?
#
loop_
_entity_poly.entity_id
_entity_poly.type
_entity_poly.pdbx_seq_one_letter_code
_entity_poly.pdbx_strand_id
1 'polypeptide(L)'
;MADKFDEATQRELAGFLEKQQAEARLNSAIHNFTGICWDKCVTGTPSTRFSRSEESCLSNCVERFLDTSLFMVRKIEEQRAAANGGSTKFT
;
A
#
# COMPACT_ATOMS: atom_id res chain seq x y z
N MET A 1 -19.61 20.91 -20.71
CA MET A 1 -19.50 20.86 -19.23
C MET A 1 -18.06 21.16 -18.86
N ALA A 2 -17.72 22.43 -18.82
CA ALA A 2 -16.48 22.96 -18.22
C ALA A 2 -16.73 24.45 -18.05
N ASP A 3 -17.76 24.77 -17.27
CA ASP A 3 -17.88 26.12 -16.71
C ASP A 3 -16.70 26.26 -15.74
N LYS A 4 -15.86 27.25 -15.97
CA LYS A 4 -14.53 27.38 -15.35
C LYS A 4 -14.71 27.54 -13.85
N PHE A 5 -14.38 26.51 -13.09
CA PHE A 5 -14.14 26.63 -11.66
C PHE A 5 -13.12 27.75 -11.42
N ASP A 6 -13.38 28.63 -10.46
CA ASP A 6 -12.39 29.61 -10.03
C ASP A 6 -11.19 28.91 -9.36
N GLU A 7 -10.08 29.64 -9.20
CA GLU A 7 -8.84 29.07 -8.68
C GLU A 7 -8.99 28.45 -7.28
N ALA A 8 -9.85 29.03 -6.43
CA ALA A 8 -10.07 28.52 -5.08
C ALA A 8 -10.83 27.18 -5.14
N THR A 9 -11.88 27.10 -5.98
CA THR A 9 -12.63 25.87 -6.21
C THR A 9 -11.76 24.77 -6.82
N GLN A 10 -10.85 25.11 -7.75
CA GLN A 10 -9.93 24.14 -8.33
C GLN A 10 -8.97 23.56 -7.29
N ARG A 11 -8.47 24.38 -6.36
CA ARG A 11 -7.60 23.92 -5.26
C ARG A 11 -8.36 23.03 -4.28
N GLU A 12 -9.59 23.39 -3.93
CA GLU A 12 -10.44 22.56 -3.06
C GLU A 12 -10.73 21.20 -3.71
N LEU A 13 -11.11 21.20 -4.99
CA LEU A 13 -11.37 19.98 -5.75
C LEU A 13 -10.13 19.09 -5.83
N ALA A 14 -8.94 19.66 -6.05
CA ALA A 14 -7.69 18.90 -6.06
C ALA A 14 -7.47 18.20 -4.71
N GLY A 15 -7.64 18.90 -3.59
CA GLY A 15 -7.51 18.32 -2.26
C GLY A 15 -8.59 17.26 -1.96
N PHE A 16 -9.81 17.45 -2.47
CA PHE A 16 -10.86 16.44 -2.37
C PHE A 16 -10.51 15.18 -3.16
N LEU A 17 -10.06 15.33 -4.41
CA LEU A 17 -9.67 14.21 -5.27
C LEU A 17 -8.51 13.42 -4.67
N GLU A 18 -7.49 14.08 -4.12
CA GLU A 18 -6.37 13.42 -3.45
C GLU A 18 -6.84 12.54 -2.28
N LYS A 19 -7.75 13.05 -1.45
CA LYS A 19 -8.32 12.29 -0.32
C LYS A 19 -9.10 11.08 -0.81
N GLN A 20 -9.98 11.26 -1.79
CA GLN A 20 -10.77 10.17 -2.37
C GLN A 20 -9.90 9.12 -3.05
N GLN A 21 -8.82 9.55 -3.72
CA GLN A 21 -7.86 8.63 -4.32
C GLN A 21 -7.08 7.84 -3.25
N ALA A 22 -6.70 8.48 -2.14
CA ALA A 22 -6.06 7.78 -1.03
C ALA A 22 -6.98 6.71 -0.43
N GLU A 23 -8.27 7.03 -0.25
CA GLU A 23 -9.28 6.09 0.22
C GLU A 23 -9.48 4.91 -0.75
N ALA A 24 -9.55 5.17 -2.05
CA ALA A 24 -9.65 4.12 -3.07
C ALA A 24 -8.42 3.19 -3.08
N ARG A 25 -7.21 3.75 -2.89
CA ARG A 25 -5.97 2.97 -2.78
C ARG A 25 -5.97 2.09 -1.52
N LEU A 26 -6.45 2.62 -0.39
CA LEU A 26 -6.59 1.86 0.85
C LEU A 26 -7.55 0.67 0.67
N ASN A 27 -8.72 0.89 0.10
CA ASN A 27 -9.68 -0.18 -0.17
C ASN A 27 -9.10 -1.24 -1.11
N SER A 28 -8.38 -0.83 -2.14
CA SER A 28 -7.68 -1.76 -3.04
C SER A 28 -6.63 -2.59 -2.31
N ALA A 29 -5.88 -1.98 -1.39
CA ALA A 29 -4.91 -2.68 -0.55
C ALA A 29 -5.58 -3.67 0.39
N ILE A 30 -6.71 -3.30 1.01
CA ILE A 30 -7.52 -4.19 1.85
C ILE A 30 -7.93 -5.43 1.05
N HIS A 31 -8.53 -5.26 -0.13
CA HIS A 31 -8.94 -6.38 -0.98
C HIS A 31 -7.77 -7.28 -1.38
N ASN A 32 -6.62 -6.69 -1.72
CA ASN A 32 -5.42 -7.45 -2.05
C ASN A 32 -4.92 -8.27 -0.85
N PHE A 33 -4.83 -7.67 0.34
CA PHE A 33 -4.40 -8.38 1.55
C PHE A 33 -5.41 -9.44 1.98
N THR A 34 -6.70 -9.16 1.86
CA THR A 34 -7.74 -10.17 2.10
C THR A 34 -7.53 -11.37 1.19
N GLY A 35 -7.32 -11.18 -0.11
CA GLY A 35 -7.07 -12.30 -1.04
C GLY A 35 -5.80 -13.09 -0.67
N ILE A 36 -4.66 -12.41 -0.57
CA ILE A 36 -3.37 -13.05 -0.27
C ILE A 36 -3.39 -13.80 1.06
N CYS A 37 -3.92 -13.17 2.12
CA CYS A 37 -3.91 -13.75 3.45
C CYS A 37 -4.99 -14.81 3.63
N TRP A 38 -6.11 -14.71 2.92
CA TRP A 38 -7.11 -15.77 2.89
C TRP A 38 -6.52 -17.08 2.36
N ASP A 39 -5.89 -17.04 1.18
CA ASP A 39 -5.29 -18.23 0.55
C ASP A 39 -4.18 -18.87 1.40
N LYS A 40 -3.50 -18.07 2.24
CA LYS A 40 -2.41 -18.54 3.10
C LYS A 40 -2.88 -19.07 4.44
N CYS A 41 -3.87 -18.43 5.05
CA CYS A 41 -4.24 -18.65 6.44
C CYS A 41 -5.51 -19.49 6.60
N VAL A 42 -6.39 -19.49 5.60
CA VAL A 42 -7.69 -20.18 5.66
C VAL A 42 -7.64 -21.36 4.70
N THR A 43 -7.16 -22.51 5.19
CA THR A 43 -6.92 -23.72 4.39
C THR A 43 -8.13 -24.68 4.34
N GLY A 44 -9.20 -24.34 5.05
CA GLY A 44 -10.46 -25.09 5.07
C GLY A 44 -11.65 -24.14 5.18
N THR A 45 -12.85 -24.69 5.29
CA THR A 45 -14.03 -23.87 5.58
C THR A 45 -14.00 -23.48 7.06
N PRO A 46 -13.87 -22.18 7.39
CA PRO A 46 -13.93 -21.75 8.78
C PRO A 46 -15.32 -22.03 9.36
N SER A 47 -15.38 -22.23 10.68
CA SER A 47 -16.64 -22.39 11.41
C SER A 47 -17.34 -21.03 11.56
N THR A 48 -18.21 -20.87 12.56
CA THR A 48 -18.86 -19.58 12.87
C THR A 48 -17.87 -18.47 13.25
N ARG A 49 -16.61 -18.82 13.53
CA ARG A 49 -15.50 -17.93 13.87
C ARG A 49 -14.18 -18.53 13.39
N PHE A 50 -13.18 -17.68 13.22
CA PHE A 50 -11.81 -18.12 13.05
C PHE A 50 -11.29 -18.82 14.32
N SER A 51 -10.48 -19.84 14.12
CA SER A 51 -9.66 -20.42 15.17
C SER A 51 -8.57 -19.45 15.60
N ARG A 52 -8.02 -19.63 16.81
CA ARG A 52 -6.90 -18.80 17.30
C ARG A 52 -5.69 -18.80 16.36
N SER A 53 -5.44 -19.92 15.68
CA SER A 53 -4.38 -20.05 14.68
C SER A 53 -4.65 -19.25 13.41
N GLU A 54 -5.90 -19.24 12.92
CA GLU A 54 -6.30 -18.45 11.75
C GLU A 54 -6.24 -16.95 12.06
N GLU A 55 -6.77 -16.51 13.20
CA GLU A 55 -6.71 -15.11 13.63
C GLU A 55 -5.27 -14.60 13.72
N SER A 56 -4.40 -15.36 14.38
CA SER A 56 -2.97 -15.04 14.48
C SER A 56 -2.27 -15.09 13.13
N CYS A 57 -2.60 -16.04 12.26
CA CYS A 57 -2.02 -16.08 10.91
C CYS A 57 -2.41 -14.85 10.10
N LEU A 58 -3.69 -14.45 10.12
CA LEU A 58 -4.20 -13.30 9.37
C LEU A 58 -3.53 -11.99 9.81
N SER A 59 -3.39 -11.75 11.12
CA SER A 59 -2.71 -10.55 11.62
C SER A 59 -1.23 -10.53 11.20
N ASN A 60 -0.53 -11.65 11.42
CA ASN A 60 0.88 -11.77 11.04
C ASN A 60 1.09 -11.69 9.52
N CYS A 61 0.15 -12.18 8.72
CA CYS A 61 0.24 -12.16 7.26
C CYS A 61 0.31 -10.72 6.73
N VAL A 62 -0.59 -9.85 7.20
CA VAL A 62 -0.63 -8.44 6.79
C VAL A 62 0.61 -7.69 7.32
N GLU A 63 0.94 -7.84 8.60
CA GLU A 63 2.12 -7.19 9.21
C GLU A 63 3.41 -7.55 8.47
N ARG A 64 3.66 -8.85 8.24
CA ARG A 64 4.86 -9.31 7.54
C ARG A 64 4.91 -8.83 6.09
N PHE A 65 3.76 -8.72 5.41
CA PHE A 65 3.73 -8.19 4.05
C PHE A 65 4.14 -6.72 4.04
N LEU A 66 3.60 -5.91 4.95
CA LEU A 66 3.92 -4.49 5.06
C LEU A 66 5.39 -4.27 5.42
N ASP A 67 5.90 -5.00 6.40
CA ASP A 67 7.31 -4.94 6.83
C ASP A 67 8.26 -5.26 5.68
N THR A 68 7.98 -6.36 4.96
CA THR A 68 8.81 -6.79 3.84
C THR A 68 8.74 -5.79 2.68
N SER A 69 7.54 -5.25 2.40
CA SER A 69 7.36 -4.23 1.36
C SER A 69 8.17 -2.97 1.66
N LEU A 70 8.10 -2.48 2.90
CA LEU A 70 8.87 -1.31 3.34
C LEU A 70 10.37 -1.57 3.31
N PHE A 71 10.80 -2.76 3.74
CA PHE A 71 12.20 -3.17 3.64
C PHE A 71 12.70 -3.17 2.19
N MET A 72 11.93 -3.75 1.26
CA MET A 72 12.26 -3.75 -0.16
C MET A 72 12.37 -2.34 -0.74
N VAL A 73 11.40 -1.47 -0.44
CA VAL A 73 11.42 -0.06 -0.89
C VAL A 73 12.67 0.65 -0.37
N ARG A 74 12.98 0.52 0.93
CA ARG A 74 14.18 1.12 1.52
C ARG A 74 15.46 0.64 0.82
N LYS A 75 15.55 -0.65 0.52
CA LYS A 75 16.71 -1.21 -0.19
C LYS A 75 16.85 -0.69 -1.61
N ILE A 76 15.74 -0.51 -2.33
CA ILE A 76 15.74 0.07 -3.66
C ILE A 76 16.20 1.54 -3.61
N GLU A 77 15.73 2.31 -2.63
CA GLU A 77 16.16 3.72 -2.46
C GLU A 77 17.64 3.83 -2.08
N GLU A 78 18.15 2.98 -1.20
CA GLU A 78 19.59 2.88 -0.89
C GLU A 78 20.42 2.61 -2.15
N GLN A 79 19.99 1.66 -2.99
CA GLN A 79 20.66 1.32 -4.24
C GLN A 79 20.63 2.48 -5.26
N ARG A 80 19.50 3.19 -5.37
CA ARG A 80 19.36 4.38 -6.23
C ARG A 80 20.30 5.50 -5.80
N ALA A 81 20.41 5.77 -4.50
CA ALA A 81 21.32 6.76 -3.97
C ALA A 81 22.79 6.40 -4.27
N ALA A 82 23.16 5.13 -4.12
CA ALA A 82 24.50 4.65 -4.46
C ALA A 82 24.81 4.74 -5.97
N ALA A 83 23.84 4.43 -6.84
CA ALA A 83 24.00 4.53 -8.29
C ALA A 83 24.14 5.98 -8.78
N ASN A 84 23.39 6.92 -8.19
CA ASN A 84 23.47 8.35 -8.54
C ASN A 84 24.74 9.04 -8.00
N GLY A 85 25.47 8.42 -7.06
CA GLY A 85 26.75 8.92 -6.54
C GLY A 85 27.98 8.58 -7.40
N GLY A 86 27.82 7.85 -8.52
CA GLY A 86 28.94 7.31 -9.33
C GLY A 86 29.47 8.19 -10.47
N SER A 87 28.84 9.33 -10.79
CA SER A 87 29.21 10.15 -11.97
C SER A 87 30.03 11.43 -11.70
N THR A 88 30.38 11.74 -10.45
CA THR A 88 31.10 13.01 -10.12
C THR A 88 32.55 12.80 -9.68
N LYS A 89 33.25 11.78 -10.22
CA LYS A 89 34.70 11.65 -10.04
C LYS A 89 35.40 11.15 -11.31
N PHE A 90 35.29 11.93 -12.37
CA PHE A 90 36.27 11.91 -13.46
C PHE A 90 36.41 13.32 -14.07
N THR A 91 36.96 14.23 -13.27
CA THR A 91 37.78 15.41 -13.65
C THR A 91 38.42 15.92 -12.38
#